data_AF-A0A2A5NS49-F1
#
_entry.id   AF-A0A2A5NS49-F1
#
_cell.length_a   1.000
_cell.length_b   1.000
_cell.length_c   1.000
_cell.angle_alpha   90.00
_cell.angle_beta   90.00
_cell.angle_gamma   90.00
#
_symmetry.space_group_name_H-M   'P 1'
#
loop_
_entity.id
_entity.type
_entity.pdbx_description
1 polymer ?
#
loop_
_entity_poly.entity_id
_entity_poly.type
_entity_poly.pdbx_seq_one_letter_code
_entity_poly.pdbx_strand_id
1 'polypeptide(L)'
;MPDSLQSTRDGLLIRISRSPSGPGTVSVVASLAMQRKLHVRSCHCSEQDGSVTAYLGVDLAWGLGSERKPANETGLVAMASDGTITDAGWARGVDTVTTWIAEHLGPRTLIAVDASLVVTNPTGIREAERQVGQRYGRWKVAANPTNLGSAASAGARLLERLTALGVGYVDSTAAMRERTAPAVFECYPYTTLVGVEELGHDDERPRYKRLDTRIPPAEARARRAVAFDELVHRIRTTPLDPPLLLDSHPLTAGLAEPSGVHGPTHKHREDLLDGALCAWTAAFWERHGDGRVQVLGRDPGLPSDPAEPPDEAGRRPVIVAPARPSQRRHLGRLDG
;
A
#
# COMPACT_ATOMS: atom_id res chain seq x y z
N MET A 1 33.65 -15.84 -60.48
CA MET A 1 32.92 -16.50 -59.40
C MET A 1 33.92 -16.96 -58.36
N PRO A 2 33.82 -16.49 -57.11
CA PRO A 2 34.14 -17.35 -55.98
C PRO A 2 32.94 -17.48 -55.04
N ASP A 3 32.67 -18.73 -54.68
CA ASP A 3 31.50 -19.20 -53.94
C ASP A 3 31.40 -18.63 -52.53
N SER A 4 30.28 -17.96 -52.24
CA SER A 4 29.86 -17.66 -50.88
C SER A 4 29.04 -18.84 -50.34
N LEU A 5 29.60 -19.61 -49.41
CA LEU A 5 28.84 -20.59 -48.65
C LEU A 5 27.91 -19.87 -47.66
N GLN A 6 26.60 -20.00 -47.85
CA GLN A 6 25.58 -19.59 -46.90
C GLN A 6 25.03 -20.84 -46.19
N SER A 7 24.98 -20.83 -44.86
CA SER A 7 24.27 -21.84 -44.07
C SER A 7 23.40 -21.13 -43.04
N THR A 8 22.16 -21.58 -42.87
CA THR A 8 21.18 -20.99 -41.95
C THR A 8 20.78 -22.04 -40.89
N ARG A 9 21.05 -21.73 -39.62
CA ARG A 9 20.34 -22.28 -38.45
C ARG A 9 20.18 -21.14 -37.44
N ASP A 10 18.94 -20.97 -36.97
CA ASP A 10 18.51 -20.06 -35.89
C ASP A 10 18.91 -18.58 -36.01
N GLY A 11 18.47 -17.92 -37.10
CA GLY A 11 18.32 -16.46 -37.16
C GLY A 11 19.60 -15.61 -37.07
N LEU A 12 20.77 -16.23 -36.98
CA LEU A 12 22.06 -15.53 -36.93
C LEU A 12 22.73 -15.55 -38.30
N LEU A 13 22.89 -14.39 -38.91
CA LEU A 13 23.51 -14.24 -40.22
C LEU A 13 24.99 -13.91 -40.03
N ILE A 14 25.87 -14.89 -40.30
CA ILE A 14 27.32 -14.73 -40.17
C ILE A 14 27.92 -14.52 -41.58
N ARG A 15 28.54 -13.36 -41.81
CA ARG A 15 29.30 -13.07 -43.03
C ARG A 15 30.80 -13.07 -42.73
N ILE A 16 31.54 -13.89 -43.46
CA ILE A 16 33.01 -13.95 -43.39
C ILE A 16 33.56 -13.36 -44.68
N SER A 17 34.42 -12.35 -44.59
CA SER A 17 35.16 -11.81 -45.73
C SER A 17 36.67 -11.84 -45.44
N ARG A 18 37.47 -12.15 -46.47
CA ARG A 18 38.95 -12.10 -46.40
C ARG A 18 39.45 -10.94 -47.24
N SER A 19 40.30 -10.10 -46.66
CA SER A 19 40.97 -9.00 -47.37
C SER A 19 42.16 -9.52 -48.19
N PRO A 20 42.37 -9.07 -49.44
CA PRO A 20 43.51 -9.49 -50.25
C PRO A 20 44.69 -8.51 -50.08
N SER A 21 45.33 -8.49 -48.91
CA SER A 21 46.75 -8.13 -48.68
C SER A 21 47.02 -7.92 -47.18
N GLY A 22 48.01 -8.63 -46.62
CA GLY A 22 48.50 -8.47 -45.23
C GLY A 22 47.95 -9.48 -44.20
N PRO A 23 48.65 -9.70 -43.07
CA PRO A 23 48.47 -10.89 -42.23
C PRO A 23 47.13 -10.87 -41.47
N GLY A 24 46.20 -11.71 -41.94
CA GLY A 24 45.15 -12.43 -41.22
C GLY A 24 44.47 -11.75 -40.02
N THR A 25 43.47 -10.91 -40.28
CA THR A 25 42.45 -10.55 -39.28
C THR A 25 41.06 -10.92 -39.81
N VAL A 26 40.30 -11.72 -39.05
CA VAL A 26 38.92 -12.09 -39.37
C VAL A 26 37.99 -11.29 -38.47
N SER A 27 37.21 -10.37 -39.05
CA SER A 27 36.16 -9.64 -38.32
C SER A 27 34.83 -10.39 -38.45
N VAL A 28 34.23 -10.74 -37.31
CA VAL A 28 32.87 -11.30 -37.22
C VAL A 28 31.94 -10.19 -36.76
N VAL A 29 31.00 -9.78 -37.60
CA VAL A 29 29.93 -8.84 -37.22
C VAL A 29 28.65 -9.62 -37.04
N ALA A 30 28.15 -9.69 -35.81
CA ALA A 30 26.84 -10.25 -35.49
C ALA A 30 25.85 -9.10 -35.31
N SER A 31 24.85 -9.00 -36.18
CA SER A 31 23.72 -8.08 -36.01
C SER A 31 22.47 -8.88 -35.65
N LEU A 32 21.89 -8.58 -34.49
CA LEU A 32 20.63 -9.17 -34.04
C LEU A 32 19.47 -8.27 -34.50
N ALA A 33 18.76 -8.68 -35.56
CA ALA A 33 17.57 -7.96 -36.01
C ALA A 33 16.34 -8.47 -35.23
N MET A 34 16.04 -7.85 -34.09
CA MET A 34 14.74 -7.99 -33.42
C MET A 34 13.82 -6.82 -33.82
N GLN A 35 13.02 -7.01 -34.88
CA GLN A 35 11.87 -6.14 -35.15
C GLN A 35 10.66 -6.66 -34.35
N ARG A 36 10.45 -6.13 -33.14
CA ARG A 36 9.11 -6.16 -32.54
C ARG A 36 8.39 -4.88 -32.94
N LYS A 37 7.31 -5.04 -33.73
CA LYS A 37 6.35 -3.96 -34.03
C LYS A 37 5.76 -3.44 -32.71
N LEU A 38 6.24 -2.30 -32.22
CA LEU A 38 5.46 -1.49 -31.28
C LEU A 38 4.26 -0.94 -32.06
N HIS A 39 3.07 -1.45 -31.76
CA HIS A 39 1.84 -0.74 -32.07
C HIS A 39 1.75 0.44 -31.09
N VAL A 40 2.26 1.60 -31.50
CA VAL A 40 1.89 2.87 -30.89
C VAL A 40 0.41 3.07 -31.23
N ARG A 41 -0.49 2.74 -30.30
CA ARG A 41 -1.86 3.23 -30.36
C ARG A 41 -1.77 4.75 -30.24
N SER A 42 -2.23 5.45 -31.27
CA SER A 42 -2.53 6.88 -31.18
C SER A 42 -3.60 7.05 -30.10
N CYS A 43 -3.17 7.49 -28.92
CA CYS A 43 -4.08 7.91 -27.86
C CYS A 43 -4.66 9.25 -28.31
N HIS A 44 -5.98 9.31 -28.49
CA HIS A 44 -6.69 10.58 -28.49
C HIS A 44 -6.30 11.34 -27.22
N CYS A 45 -5.88 12.59 -27.36
CA CYS A 45 -5.86 13.54 -26.26
C CYS A 45 -7.31 13.78 -25.84
N SER A 46 -7.84 12.92 -24.98
CA SER A 46 -8.85 13.36 -24.03
C SER A 46 -8.12 14.27 -23.04
N GLU A 47 -8.65 15.46 -22.78
CA GLU A 47 -8.27 16.26 -21.62
C GLU A 47 -8.15 15.32 -20.43
N GLN A 48 -6.95 15.21 -19.85
CA GLN A 48 -6.78 14.46 -18.60
C GLN A 48 -7.50 15.27 -17.53
N ASP A 49 -8.76 14.93 -17.30
CA ASP A 49 -9.49 15.34 -16.11
C ASP A 49 -8.58 15.02 -14.91
N GLY A 50 -8.50 15.93 -13.95
CA GLY A 50 -7.64 15.84 -12.77
C GLY A 50 -7.94 14.63 -11.86
N SER A 51 -8.60 13.59 -12.35
CA SER A 51 -8.85 12.33 -11.68
C SER A 51 -7.56 11.60 -11.28
N VAL A 52 -7.66 10.79 -10.23
CA VAL A 52 -6.56 9.98 -9.75
C VAL A 52 -6.25 8.84 -10.67
N THR A 53 -4.95 8.64 -10.89
CA THR A 53 -4.45 7.61 -11.79
C THR A 53 -4.49 6.22 -11.17
N ALA A 54 -4.19 6.10 -9.87
CA ALA A 54 -4.24 4.85 -9.12
C ALA A 54 -4.24 5.09 -7.60
N TYR A 55 -4.76 4.13 -6.86
CA TYR A 55 -4.59 4.00 -5.42
C TYR A 55 -3.70 2.82 -5.13
N LEU A 56 -2.66 3.02 -4.32
CA LEU A 56 -1.77 1.93 -3.89
C LEU A 56 -1.95 1.68 -2.41
N GLY A 57 -2.02 0.41 -2.03
CA GLY A 57 -2.13 -0.04 -0.66
C GLY A 57 -0.97 -0.93 -0.27
N VAL A 58 -0.39 -0.66 0.91
CA VAL A 58 0.81 -1.32 1.41
C VAL A 58 0.57 -1.75 2.86
N ASP A 59 0.33 -3.06 3.09
CA ASP A 59 0.43 -3.63 4.43
C ASP A 59 1.89 -3.95 4.74
N LEU A 60 2.60 -2.93 5.22
CA LEU A 60 4.05 -2.96 5.31
C LEU A 60 4.52 -3.88 6.44
N ALA A 61 5.51 -4.72 6.16
CA ALA A 61 6.28 -5.37 7.22
C ALA A 61 7.06 -4.32 8.03
N TRP A 62 6.74 -4.18 9.32
CA TRP A 62 7.27 -3.07 10.14
C TRP A 62 8.78 -3.09 10.38
N GLY A 63 9.41 -4.27 10.34
CA GLY A 63 10.86 -4.42 10.57
C GLY A 63 11.65 -4.47 9.27
N LEU A 64 12.82 -3.82 9.24
CA LEU A 64 13.73 -3.82 8.08
C LEU A 64 14.29 -5.21 7.73
N GLY A 65 14.27 -6.14 8.69
CA GLY A 65 15.00 -7.40 8.57
C GLY A 65 16.51 -7.22 8.81
N SER A 66 17.24 -8.31 8.63
CA SER A 66 18.70 -8.41 8.74
C SER A 66 19.18 -9.60 7.92
N GLU A 67 20.48 -9.74 7.72
CA GLU A 67 21.07 -10.90 7.04
C GLU A 67 20.65 -12.24 7.68
N ARG A 68 20.52 -12.27 9.02
CA ARG A 68 20.15 -13.48 9.77
C ARG A 68 18.65 -13.75 9.81
N LYS A 69 17.84 -12.70 9.63
CA LYS A 69 16.37 -12.79 9.69
C LYS A 69 15.81 -11.80 8.66
N PRO A 70 15.39 -12.28 7.48
CA PRO A 70 14.87 -11.39 6.44
C PRO A 70 13.62 -10.66 6.94
N ALA A 71 13.30 -9.55 6.26
CA ALA A 71 12.05 -8.85 6.49
C ALA A 71 10.85 -9.79 6.31
N ASN A 72 9.80 -9.54 7.08
CA ASN A 72 8.53 -10.19 6.82
C ASN A 72 7.99 -9.74 5.46
N GLU A 73 6.99 -10.48 5.00
CA GLU A 73 6.28 -10.14 3.77
C GLU A 73 5.44 -8.89 3.94
N THR A 74 5.27 -8.15 2.85
CA THR A 74 4.43 -6.97 2.71
C THR A 74 3.39 -7.27 1.65
N GLY A 75 2.11 -7.05 1.94
CA GLY A 75 1.04 -7.14 0.95
C GLY A 75 0.92 -5.85 0.15
N LEU A 76 0.73 -5.99 -1.16
CA LEU A 76 0.72 -4.88 -2.11
C LEU A 76 -0.49 -4.98 -3.02
N VAL A 77 -1.23 -3.88 -3.19
CA VAL A 77 -2.40 -3.80 -4.06
C VAL A 77 -2.43 -2.46 -4.78
N ALA A 78 -2.62 -2.50 -6.11
CA ALA A 78 -2.92 -1.34 -6.94
C ALA A 78 -4.38 -1.40 -7.37
N MET A 79 -5.10 -0.28 -7.23
CA MET A 79 -6.53 -0.18 -7.51
C MET A 79 -6.83 1.07 -8.35
N ALA A 80 -7.67 0.92 -9.36
CA ALA A 80 -8.19 2.03 -10.17
C ALA A 80 -9.32 2.79 -9.46
N SER A 81 -9.73 3.92 -10.04
CA SER A 81 -10.75 4.81 -9.46
C SER A 81 -12.16 4.22 -9.39
N ASP A 82 -12.44 3.23 -10.22
CA ASP A 82 -13.72 2.48 -10.24
C ASP A 82 -13.76 1.30 -9.26
N GLY A 83 -12.68 1.08 -8.49
CA GLY A 83 -12.57 -0.02 -7.54
C GLY A 83 -11.96 -1.31 -8.10
N THR A 84 -11.59 -1.33 -9.38
CA THR A 84 -10.89 -2.47 -10.02
C THR A 84 -9.47 -2.59 -9.45
N ILE A 85 -9.14 -3.75 -8.90
CA ILE A 85 -7.76 -4.12 -8.57
C ILE A 85 -7.01 -4.43 -9.88
N THR A 86 -5.96 -3.66 -10.16
CA THR A 86 -5.18 -3.71 -11.40
C THR A 86 -3.89 -4.50 -11.27
N ASP A 87 -3.30 -4.53 -10.07
CA ASP A 87 -2.17 -5.39 -9.72
C ASP A 87 -2.23 -5.73 -8.23
N ALA A 88 -1.69 -6.87 -7.87
CA ALA A 88 -1.52 -7.25 -6.48
C ALA A 88 -0.36 -8.24 -6.33
N GLY A 89 0.20 -8.30 -5.12
CA GLY A 89 1.26 -9.25 -4.84
C GLY A 89 1.87 -9.05 -3.47
N TRP A 90 3.11 -9.52 -3.34
CA TRP A 90 3.87 -9.45 -2.12
C TRP A 90 5.32 -9.10 -2.41
N ALA A 91 5.94 -8.39 -1.47
CA ALA A 91 7.37 -8.10 -1.50
C ALA A 91 7.99 -8.27 -0.12
N ARG A 92 9.32 -8.37 -0.07
CA ARG A 92 10.09 -8.38 1.17
C ARG A 92 11.17 -7.31 1.12
N GLY A 93 11.19 -6.48 2.17
CA GLY A 93 12.15 -5.38 2.31
C GLY A 93 11.69 -4.10 1.64
N VAL A 94 12.12 -2.98 2.23
CA VAL A 94 11.69 -1.63 1.82
C VAL A 94 12.10 -1.31 0.37
N ASP A 95 13.28 -1.75 -0.07
CA ASP A 95 13.75 -1.45 -1.42
C ASP A 95 12.89 -2.15 -2.49
N THR A 96 12.55 -3.43 -2.32
CA THR A 96 11.65 -4.16 -3.24
C THR A 96 10.25 -3.54 -3.25
N VAL A 97 9.71 -3.16 -2.08
CA VAL A 97 8.43 -2.45 -1.98
C VAL A 97 8.49 -1.10 -2.71
N THR A 98 9.59 -0.36 -2.58
CA THR A 98 9.80 0.91 -3.27
C THR A 98 9.82 0.72 -4.79
N THR A 99 10.51 -0.30 -5.28
CA THR A 99 10.53 -0.64 -6.72
C THR A 99 9.13 -0.94 -7.24
N TRP A 100 8.36 -1.79 -6.53
CA TRP A 100 6.99 -2.10 -6.93
C TRP A 100 6.10 -0.84 -6.95
N ILE A 101 6.22 0.04 -5.96
CA ILE A 101 5.48 1.32 -5.96
C ILE A 101 5.88 2.16 -7.18
N ALA A 102 7.17 2.28 -7.47
CA ALA A 102 7.68 3.09 -8.58
C ALA A 102 7.12 2.64 -9.95
N GLU A 103 6.94 1.33 -10.15
CA GLU A 103 6.35 0.75 -11.36
C GLU A 103 4.86 1.13 -11.55
N HIS A 104 4.18 1.54 -10.48
CA HIS A 104 2.75 1.87 -10.46
C HIS A 104 2.48 3.37 -10.26
N LEU A 105 3.50 4.22 -10.24
CA LEU A 105 3.33 5.66 -10.09
C LEU A 105 2.72 6.27 -11.36
N GLY A 106 1.62 6.98 -11.18
CA GLY A 106 1.04 7.90 -12.15
C GLY A 106 0.93 9.31 -11.55
N PRO A 107 0.60 10.33 -12.36
CA PRO A 107 0.69 11.75 -11.94
C PRO A 107 -0.02 12.11 -10.64
N ARG A 108 -1.15 11.45 -10.31
CA ARG A 108 -1.93 11.72 -9.08
C ARG A 108 -2.11 10.50 -8.18
N THR A 109 -1.22 9.51 -8.25
CA THR A 109 -1.30 8.30 -7.41
C THR A 109 -1.35 8.65 -5.92
N LEU A 110 -2.24 7.99 -5.17
CA LEU A 110 -2.34 8.14 -3.73
C LEU A 110 -2.04 6.80 -3.03
N ILE A 111 -1.08 6.82 -2.12
CA ILE A 111 -0.48 5.63 -1.50
C ILE A 111 -0.84 5.60 -0.02
N ALA A 112 -1.50 4.54 0.42
CA ALA A 112 -1.81 4.29 1.82
C ALA A 112 -0.91 3.19 2.37
N VAL A 113 -0.26 3.44 3.52
CA VAL A 113 0.65 2.49 4.15
C VAL A 113 0.19 2.16 5.57
N ASP A 114 0.07 0.87 5.92
CA ASP A 114 -0.13 0.40 7.31
C ASP A 114 1.22 0.30 8.05
N ALA A 115 1.81 1.47 8.30
CA ALA A 115 2.98 1.62 9.17
C ALA A 115 3.18 3.08 9.57
N SER A 116 3.83 3.28 10.71
CA SER A 116 4.27 4.60 11.16
C SER A 116 5.25 5.21 10.17
N LEU A 117 4.85 6.26 9.44
CA LEU A 117 5.67 6.91 8.41
C LEU A 117 6.50 8.05 8.97
N VAL A 118 5.88 8.89 9.80
CA VAL A 118 6.55 9.99 10.50
C VAL A 118 6.55 9.64 12.00
N VAL A 119 7.74 9.61 12.58
CA VAL A 119 7.98 9.27 13.99
C VAL A 119 9.02 10.25 14.50
N THR A 120 8.62 11.17 15.37
CA THR A 120 9.51 12.23 15.91
C THR A 120 9.63 12.17 17.43
N ASN A 121 8.72 11.47 18.10
CA ASN A 121 8.74 11.31 19.55
C ASN A 121 9.90 10.38 19.98
N PRO A 122 10.73 10.81 20.96
CA PRO A 122 11.87 10.01 21.40
C PRO A 122 11.45 8.73 22.13
N THR A 123 10.33 8.77 22.86
CA THR A 123 9.78 7.65 23.62
C THR A 123 8.25 7.72 23.63
N GLY A 124 7.61 6.69 24.19
CA GLY A 124 6.17 6.69 24.43
C GLY A 124 5.35 6.39 23.17
N ILE A 125 4.15 6.98 23.13
CA ILE A 125 3.10 6.79 22.14
C ILE A 125 2.86 8.10 21.39
N ARG A 126 2.66 8.06 20.08
CA ARG A 126 2.33 9.24 19.25
C ARG A 126 0.94 9.77 19.54
N GLU A 127 0.69 11.05 19.31
CA GLU A 127 -0.65 11.63 19.46
C GLU A 127 -1.66 10.95 18.54
N ALA A 128 -1.27 10.63 17.29
CA ALA A 128 -2.12 9.88 16.38
C ALA A 128 -2.55 8.52 16.96
N GLU A 129 -1.61 7.78 17.56
CA GLU A 129 -1.86 6.47 18.19
C GLU A 129 -2.74 6.59 19.45
N ARG A 130 -2.52 7.63 20.27
CA ARG A 130 -3.38 7.94 21.42
C ARG A 130 -4.81 8.22 20.98
N GLN A 131 -4.98 9.04 19.94
CA GLN A 131 -6.29 9.37 19.41
C GLN A 131 -7.00 8.16 18.78
N VAL A 132 -6.27 7.21 18.19
CA VAL A 132 -6.85 5.92 17.80
C VAL A 132 -7.47 5.23 19.03
N GLY A 133 -6.72 5.10 20.13
CA GLY A 133 -7.23 4.48 21.36
C GLY A 133 -8.45 5.22 21.96
N GLN A 134 -8.41 6.55 21.98
CA GLN A 134 -9.51 7.37 22.51
C GLN A 134 -10.79 7.27 21.66
N ARG A 135 -10.65 7.27 20.33
CA ARG A 135 -11.77 7.43 19.38
C ARG A 135 -12.31 6.09 18.87
N TYR A 136 -11.49 5.05 18.84
CA TYR A 136 -11.83 3.74 18.29
C TYR A 136 -11.75 2.61 19.33
N GLY A 137 -11.30 2.90 20.57
CA GLY A 137 -11.12 1.90 21.63
C GLY A 137 -12.38 1.15 22.02
N ARG A 138 -13.57 1.77 21.89
CA ARG A 138 -14.87 1.10 22.07
C ARG A 138 -15.01 -0.16 21.19
N TRP A 139 -14.47 -0.11 19.97
CA TRP A 139 -14.48 -1.23 19.01
C TRP A 139 -13.25 -2.15 19.14
N LYS A 140 -12.50 -2.05 20.25
CA LYS A 140 -11.28 -2.82 20.53
C LYS A 140 -10.14 -2.55 19.54
N VAL A 141 -10.12 -1.35 18.97
CA VAL A 141 -9.07 -0.88 18.06
C VAL A 141 -8.10 0.03 18.82
N ALA A 142 -6.82 -0.28 18.77
CA ALA A 142 -5.73 0.51 19.33
C ALA A 142 -4.46 0.28 18.51
N ALA A 143 -3.78 1.37 18.12
CA ALA A 143 -2.50 1.28 17.42
C ALA A 143 -1.38 0.87 18.39
N ASN A 144 -0.38 0.15 17.86
CA ASN A 144 0.81 -0.15 18.64
C ASN A 144 1.66 1.13 18.77
N PRO A 145 2.18 1.47 19.96
CA PRO A 145 3.03 2.63 20.12
C PRO A 145 4.30 2.55 19.28
N THR A 146 4.64 3.65 18.60
CA THR A 146 5.90 3.82 17.88
C THR A 146 6.65 5.05 18.38
N ASN A 147 7.97 4.96 18.45
CA ASN A 147 8.89 6.04 18.80
C ASN A 147 10.26 5.80 18.13
N LEU A 148 11.18 6.75 18.26
CA LEU A 148 12.51 6.65 17.65
C LEU A 148 13.33 5.42 18.09
N GLY A 149 13.04 4.84 19.25
CA GLY A 149 13.67 3.61 19.74
C GLY A 149 13.01 2.32 19.25
N SER A 150 11.93 2.40 18.46
CA SER A 150 11.16 1.23 18.03
C SER A 150 11.85 0.47 16.90
N ALA A 151 11.84 -0.87 16.96
CA ALA A 151 12.32 -1.72 15.87
C ALA A 151 11.46 -1.64 14.59
N ALA A 152 10.28 -1.00 14.67
CA ALA A 152 9.32 -0.78 13.61
C ALA A 152 9.70 0.41 12.71
N SER A 153 10.91 0.40 12.13
CA SER A 153 11.47 1.54 11.37
C SER A 153 11.25 1.47 9.85
N ALA A 154 10.61 0.41 9.34
CA ALA A 154 10.43 0.24 7.90
C ALA A 154 9.54 1.33 7.27
N GLY A 155 8.52 1.83 7.99
CA GLY A 155 7.65 2.90 7.50
C GLY A 155 8.41 4.21 7.26
N ALA A 156 9.20 4.66 8.24
CA ALA A 156 10.05 5.84 8.09
C ALA A 156 11.08 5.68 6.95
N ARG A 157 11.68 4.49 6.80
CA ARG A 157 12.62 4.21 5.71
C ARG A 157 11.92 4.21 4.34
N LEU A 158 10.71 3.68 4.25
CA LEU A 158 9.92 3.72 3.03
C LEU A 158 9.58 5.17 2.65
N LEU A 159 9.16 5.99 3.61
CA LEU A 159 8.88 7.41 3.37
C LEU A 159 10.11 8.15 2.80
N GLU A 160 11.31 7.90 3.32
CA GLU A 160 12.56 8.46 2.78
C GLU A 160 12.76 8.06 1.31
N ARG A 161 12.61 6.77 0.99
CA ARG A 161 12.75 6.24 -0.38
C ARG A 161 11.73 6.84 -1.34
N LEU A 162 10.47 6.94 -0.91
CA LEU A 162 9.39 7.54 -1.70
C LEU A 162 9.61 9.06 -1.91
N THR A 163 10.10 9.76 -0.88
CA THR A 163 10.46 11.18 -0.98
C THR A 163 11.57 11.39 -2.03
N ALA A 164 12.57 10.51 -2.07
CA ALA A 164 13.62 10.54 -3.09
C ALA A 164 13.10 10.30 -4.52
N LEU A 165 11.94 9.66 -4.68
CA LEU A 165 11.24 9.49 -5.95
C LEU A 165 10.29 10.66 -6.29
N GLY A 166 10.26 11.71 -5.47
CA GLY A 166 9.35 12.85 -5.66
C GLY A 166 7.91 12.60 -5.20
N VAL A 167 7.66 11.54 -4.42
CA VAL A 167 6.35 11.30 -3.80
C VAL A 167 6.21 12.20 -2.57
N GLY A 168 5.18 13.04 -2.54
CA GLY A 168 4.89 13.93 -1.42
C GLY A 168 4.26 13.18 -0.23
N TYR A 169 4.39 13.73 0.98
CA TYR A 169 3.64 13.27 2.14
C TYR A 169 2.43 14.18 2.37
N VAL A 170 1.25 13.62 2.59
CA VAL A 170 0.03 14.39 2.87
C VAL A 170 -0.52 14.08 4.26
N ASP A 171 -0.79 15.13 5.02
CA ASP A 171 -1.19 15.07 6.44
C ASP A 171 -2.54 15.76 6.72
N SER A 172 -3.28 16.09 5.67
CA SER A 172 -4.57 16.76 5.74
C SER A 172 -5.38 16.58 4.47
N THR A 173 -6.70 16.65 4.58
CA THR A 173 -7.61 16.55 3.43
C THR A 173 -7.37 17.66 2.41
N ALA A 174 -7.01 18.87 2.86
CA ALA A 174 -6.63 19.98 1.98
C ALA A 174 -5.38 19.61 1.14
N ALA A 175 -4.29 19.21 1.80
CA ALA A 175 -3.05 18.80 1.11
C ALA A 175 -3.29 17.62 0.16
N MET A 176 -4.11 16.64 0.56
CA MET A 176 -4.51 15.54 -0.32
C MET A 176 -5.24 16.04 -1.57
N ARG A 177 -6.21 16.96 -1.45
CA ARG A 177 -6.98 17.47 -2.60
C ARG A 177 -6.15 18.33 -3.54
N GLU A 178 -5.28 19.17 -2.98
CA GLU A 178 -4.46 20.15 -3.70
C GLU A 178 -3.24 19.52 -4.40
N ARG A 179 -2.89 18.27 -4.09
CA ARG A 179 -1.71 17.60 -4.67
C ARG A 179 -1.76 17.56 -6.21
N THR A 180 -0.62 17.84 -6.83
CA THR A 180 -0.41 17.77 -8.29
C THR A 180 0.57 16.66 -8.70
N ALA A 181 1.07 15.90 -7.72
CA ALA A 181 2.04 14.83 -7.86
C ALA A 181 1.59 13.62 -7.02
N PRO A 182 2.24 12.44 -7.15
CA PRO A 182 1.97 11.31 -6.27
C PRO A 182 2.16 11.68 -4.80
N ALA A 183 1.32 11.11 -3.93
CA ALA A 183 1.43 11.32 -2.50
C ALA A 183 1.26 10.03 -1.70
N VAL A 184 1.85 10.00 -0.51
CA VAL A 184 1.75 8.91 0.47
C VAL A 184 1.22 9.42 1.80
N PHE A 185 0.48 8.57 2.49
CA PHE A 185 -0.01 8.82 3.84
C PHE A 185 -0.03 7.53 4.67
N GLU A 186 -0.06 7.71 5.99
CA GLU A 186 -0.18 6.64 6.96
C GLU A 186 -1.65 6.34 7.24
N CYS A 187 -2.02 5.06 7.18
CA CYS A 187 -3.35 4.57 7.48
C CYS A 187 -3.29 3.43 8.49
N TYR A 188 -4.45 3.00 8.99
CA TYR A 188 -4.55 1.85 9.87
C TYR A 188 -5.81 1.04 9.53
N PRO A 189 -5.71 -0.09 8.81
CA PRO A 189 -6.87 -0.82 8.29
C PRO A 189 -7.97 -1.14 9.31
N TYR A 190 -7.61 -1.31 10.58
CA TYR A 190 -8.62 -1.50 11.63
C TYR A 190 -9.52 -0.28 11.85
N THR A 191 -9.03 0.95 11.71
CA THR A 191 -9.90 2.15 11.78
C THR A 191 -10.81 2.20 10.56
N THR A 192 -10.35 1.78 9.39
CA THR A 192 -11.20 1.62 8.19
C THR A 192 -12.35 0.65 8.45
N LEU A 193 -12.05 -0.55 8.96
CA LEU A 193 -13.05 -1.60 9.17
C LEU A 193 -14.17 -1.20 10.14
N VAL A 194 -13.84 -0.49 11.22
CA VAL A 194 -14.85 -0.05 12.20
C VAL A 194 -15.41 1.34 11.90
N GLY A 195 -14.71 2.13 11.09
CA GLY A 195 -15.06 3.51 10.74
C GLY A 195 -16.03 3.64 9.57
N VAL A 196 -16.11 2.63 8.73
CA VAL A 196 -17.09 2.53 7.64
C VAL A 196 -18.32 1.77 8.15
N GLU A 197 -19.46 2.46 8.20
CA GLU A 197 -20.71 1.95 8.78
C GLU A 197 -21.26 0.75 8.01
N GLU A 198 -21.08 0.74 6.69
CA GLU A 198 -21.56 -0.28 5.76
C GLU A 198 -20.88 -1.64 6.00
N LEU A 199 -19.72 -1.66 6.66
CA LEU A 199 -19.07 -2.90 7.10
C LEU A 199 -19.69 -3.46 8.39
N GLY A 200 -20.57 -2.74 9.08
CA GLY A 200 -21.40 -3.30 10.16
C GLY A 200 -20.63 -3.81 11.39
N HIS A 201 -19.42 -3.30 11.63
CA HIS A 201 -18.64 -3.59 12.83
C HIS A 201 -19.03 -2.66 13.99
N ASP A 202 -20.29 -2.77 14.45
CA ASP A 202 -20.88 -1.85 15.42
C ASP A 202 -20.41 -2.10 16.87
N ASP A 203 -20.04 -3.35 17.18
CA ASP A 203 -19.62 -3.77 18.52
C ASP A 203 -18.10 -3.87 18.66
N GLU A 204 -17.44 -4.56 17.74
CA GLU A 204 -15.99 -4.74 17.74
C GLU A 204 -15.42 -4.96 16.34
N ARG A 205 -14.13 -4.68 16.20
CA ARG A 205 -13.34 -5.04 15.01
C ARG A 205 -13.40 -6.54 14.73
N PRO A 206 -13.29 -6.96 13.46
CA PRO A 206 -13.18 -8.38 13.13
C PRO A 206 -11.90 -8.98 13.74
N ARG A 207 -12.00 -10.25 14.16
CA ARG A 207 -10.89 -11.03 14.75
C ARG A 207 -10.15 -11.86 13.70
N TYR A 208 -9.96 -11.27 12.52
CA TYR A 208 -9.28 -11.89 11.39
C TYR A 208 -7.75 -11.91 11.52
N LYS A 209 -7.18 -11.11 12.42
CA LYS A 209 -5.75 -11.14 12.77
C LYS A 209 -5.50 -11.15 14.27
N ARG A 210 -4.35 -11.71 14.66
CA ARG A 210 -3.90 -12.07 16.03
C ARG A 210 -4.74 -13.19 16.66
N LEU A 211 -4.08 -14.12 17.35
CA LEU A 211 -4.75 -15.24 18.03
C LEU A 211 -5.26 -14.82 19.42
N ASP A 212 -6.42 -15.33 19.82
CA ASP A 212 -6.88 -15.23 21.21
C ASP A 212 -6.07 -16.22 22.07
N THR A 213 -5.24 -15.68 22.96
CA THR A 213 -4.32 -16.46 23.80
C THR A 213 -5.01 -17.12 24.99
N ARG A 214 -6.30 -16.84 25.22
CA ARG A 214 -7.07 -17.40 26.34
C ARG A 214 -7.70 -18.76 26.02
N ILE A 215 -7.65 -19.18 24.75
CA ILE A 215 -8.21 -20.45 24.27
C ILE A 215 -7.11 -21.30 23.61
N PRO A 216 -7.32 -22.63 23.44
CA PRO A 216 -6.34 -23.50 22.81
C PRO A 216 -5.89 -22.99 21.43
N PRO A 217 -4.58 -23.07 21.09
CA PRO A 217 -4.07 -22.50 19.83
C PRO A 217 -4.73 -23.03 18.56
N ALA A 218 -5.15 -24.30 18.53
CA ALA A 218 -5.87 -24.87 17.39
C ALA A 218 -7.23 -24.21 17.19
N GLU A 219 -7.97 -24.00 18.28
CA GLU A 219 -9.26 -23.32 18.28
C GLU A 219 -9.10 -21.84 17.90
N ALA A 220 -8.09 -21.15 18.45
CA ALA A 220 -7.80 -19.77 18.08
C ALA A 220 -7.53 -19.61 16.57
N ARG A 221 -6.78 -20.54 15.97
CA ARG A 221 -6.50 -20.52 14.53
C ARG A 221 -7.75 -20.77 13.70
N ALA A 222 -8.60 -21.71 14.11
CA ALA A 222 -9.87 -21.99 13.44
C ALA A 222 -10.82 -20.78 13.51
N ARG A 223 -10.99 -20.16 14.69
CA ARG A 223 -11.83 -18.96 14.84
C ARG A 223 -11.31 -17.78 14.01
N ARG A 224 -9.99 -17.60 13.94
CA ARG A 224 -9.38 -16.57 13.10
C ARG A 224 -9.62 -16.81 11.60
N ALA A 225 -9.50 -18.07 11.15
CA ALA A 225 -9.78 -18.45 9.78
C ALA A 225 -11.23 -18.12 9.38
N VAL A 226 -12.19 -18.48 10.24
CA VAL A 226 -13.61 -18.14 10.04
C VAL A 226 -13.81 -16.62 10.00
N ALA A 227 -13.25 -15.87 10.95
CA ALA A 227 -13.37 -14.41 10.98
C ALA A 227 -12.74 -13.72 9.76
N PHE A 228 -11.68 -14.30 9.19
CA PHE A 228 -11.09 -13.84 7.94
C PHE A 228 -12.03 -14.07 6.75
N ASP A 229 -12.56 -15.28 6.61
CA ASP A 229 -13.45 -15.64 5.50
C ASP A 229 -14.76 -14.83 5.57
N GLU A 230 -15.31 -14.61 6.77
CA GLU A 230 -16.45 -13.72 7.00
C GLU A 230 -16.16 -12.27 6.60
N LEU A 231 -14.95 -11.77 6.90
CA LEU A 231 -14.55 -10.42 6.51
C LEU A 231 -14.42 -10.29 4.98
N VAL A 232 -13.79 -11.27 4.32
CA VAL A 232 -13.69 -11.29 2.86
C VAL A 232 -15.07 -11.35 2.22
N HIS A 233 -15.94 -12.25 2.70
CA HIS A 233 -17.32 -12.35 2.21
C HIS A 233 -18.06 -11.03 2.36
N ARG A 234 -17.99 -10.42 3.54
CA ARG A 234 -18.60 -9.13 3.82
C ARG A 234 -18.13 -8.03 2.88
N ILE A 235 -16.82 -7.88 2.67
CA ILE A 235 -16.26 -6.88 1.75
C ILE A 235 -16.80 -7.08 0.32
N ARG A 236 -16.96 -8.32 -0.13
CA ARG A 236 -17.49 -8.63 -1.47
C ARG A 236 -18.97 -8.30 -1.62
N THR A 237 -19.75 -8.54 -0.57
CA THR A 237 -21.21 -8.42 -0.63
C THR A 237 -21.73 -7.04 -0.22
N THR A 238 -20.94 -6.28 0.54
CA THR A 238 -21.31 -4.92 0.93
C THR A 238 -21.18 -3.99 -0.28
N PRO A 239 -22.20 -3.19 -0.62
CA PRO A 239 -22.11 -2.18 -1.65
C PRO A 239 -21.27 -1.00 -1.16
N LEU A 240 -19.95 -1.13 -1.25
CA LEU A 240 -18.99 -0.13 -0.80
C LEU A 240 -18.93 1.08 -1.74
N ASP A 241 -18.62 2.23 -1.16
CA ASP A 241 -18.55 3.51 -1.85
C ASP A 241 -17.22 4.22 -1.49
N PRO A 242 -16.21 4.29 -2.38
CA PRO A 242 -16.15 3.68 -3.72
C PRO A 242 -16.16 2.14 -3.69
N PRO A 243 -16.42 1.49 -4.83
CA PRO A 243 -16.39 0.02 -4.91
C PRO A 243 -15.00 -0.54 -4.56
N LEU A 244 -14.97 -1.79 -4.07
CA LEU A 244 -13.76 -2.59 -3.91
C LEU A 244 -14.00 -3.95 -4.57
N LEU A 245 -13.51 -4.12 -5.80
CA LEU A 245 -13.80 -5.29 -6.62
C LEU A 245 -12.72 -6.35 -6.44
N LEU A 246 -12.76 -7.09 -5.33
CA LEU A 246 -11.76 -8.14 -5.03
C LEU A 246 -11.65 -9.21 -6.14
N ASP A 247 -12.71 -9.44 -6.90
CA ASP A 247 -12.75 -10.42 -8.00
C ASP A 247 -12.04 -9.97 -9.28
N SER A 248 -11.64 -8.70 -9.41
CA SER A 248 -11.05 -8.20 -10.65
C SER A 248 -9.60 -8.61 -10.86
N HIS A 249 -8.93 -9.17 -9.84
CA HIS A 249 -7.56 -9.65 -9.92
C HIS A 249 -7.43 -11.08 -9.36
N PRO A 250 -6.72 -12.01 -10.03
CA PRO A 250 -6.69 -13.42 -9.63
C PRO A 250 -6.25 -13.68 -8.18
N LEU A 251 -5.27 -12.92 -7.67
CA LEU A 251 -4.76 -13.11 -6.31
C LEU A 251 -5.79 -12.73 -5.25
N THR A 252 -6.48 -11.60 -5.44
CA THR A 252 -7.52 -11.14 -4.49
C THR A 252 -8.81 -11.92 -4.67
N ALA A 253 -9.12 -12.39 -5.89
CA ALA A 253 -10.20 -13.34 -6.14
C ALA A 253 -9.99 -14.63 -5.32
N GLY A 254 -8.74 -15.12 -5.27
CA GLY A 254 -8.36 -16.30 -4.47
C GLY A 254 -8.56 -16.16 -2.95
N LEU A 255 -8.84 -14.96 -2.43
CA LEU A 255 -9.26 -14.79 -1.03
C LEU A 255 -10.65 -15.39 -0.76
N ALA A 256 -11.46 -15.66 -1.77
CA ALA A 256 -12.75 -16.35 -1.62
C ALA A 256 -12.61 -17.82 -1.22
N GLU A 257 -11.47 -18.44 -1.51
CA GLU A 257 -11.19 -19.81 -1.08
C GLU A 257 -11.17 -19.90 0.46
N PRO A 258 -11.75 -20.94 1.08
CA PRO A 258 -11.75 -21.07 2.54
C PRO A 258 -10.35 -21.01 3.15
N SER A 259 -10.19 -20.26 4.23
CA SER A 259 -8.90 -20.12 4.90
C SER A 259 -8.50 -21.41 5.60
N GLY A 260 -7.28 -21.87 5.32
CA GLY A 260 -6.66 -22.94 6.10
C GLY A 260 -6.23 -22.48 7.51
N VAL A 261 -6.09 -23.43 8.43
CA VAL A 261 -5.66 -23.17 9.84
C VAL A 261 -4.16 -22.95 10.02
N HIS A 262 -3.35 -23.05 8.95
CA HIS A 262 -1.90 -22.96 9.02
C HIS A 262 -1.41 -21.50 9.07
N GLY A 263 -0.47 -21.22 9.98
CA GLY A 263 -0.05 -19.86 10.32
C GLY A 263 0.54 -19.05 9.15
N PRO A 264 1.62 -19.52 8.47
CA PRO A 264 2.27 -18.73 7.41
C PRO A 264 1.38 -18.45 6.21
N THR A 265 0.59 -19.44 5.77
CA THR A 265 -0.35 -19.28 4.65
C THR A 265 -1.49 -18.34 4.99
N HIS A 266 -1.93 -18.35 6.26
CA HIS A 266 -2.96 -17.41 6.71
C HIS A 266 -2.43 -15.97 6.76
N LYS A 267 -1.20 -15.77 7.28
CA LYS A 267 -0.59 -14.43 7.30
C LYS A 267 -0.42 -13.86 5.88
N HIS A 268 0.01 -14.68 4.92
CA HIS A 268 0.10 -14.27 3.51
C HIS A 268 -1.22 -13.70 2.96
N ARG A 269 -2.35 -14.31 3.34
CA ARG A 269 -3.70 -13.84 2.99
C ARG A 269 -4.13 -12.60 3.77
N GLU A 270 -3.82 -12.53 5.07
CA GLU A 270 -3.99 -11.33 5.92
C GLU A 270 -3.29 -10.12 5.26
N ASP A 271 -2.03 -10.28 4.88
CA ASP A 271 -1.22 -9.19 4.34
C ASP A 271 -1.79 -8.68 3.00
N LEU A 272 -2.27 -9.58 2.13
CA LEU A 272 -2.92 -9.17 0.87
C LEU A 272 -4.24 -8.43 1.09
N LEU A 273 -5.08 -8.91 2.02
CA LEU A 273 -6.35 -8.26 2.33
C LEU A 273 -6.12 -6.88 2.96
N ASP A 274 -5.16 -6.75 3.88
CA ASP A 274 -4.80 -5.47 4.48
C ASP A 274 -4.21 -4.51 3.44
N GLY A 275 -3.42 -4.99 2.48
CA GLY A 275 -3.00 -4.22 1.31
C GLY A 275 -4.18 -3.70 0.48
N ALA A 276 -5.20 -4.52 0.23
CA ALA A 276 -6.42 -4.08 -0.47
C ALA A 276 -7.21 -3.04 0.33
N LEU A 277 -7.32 -3.23 1.66
CA LEU A 277 -7.98 -2.27 2.56
C LEU A 277 -7.21 -0.94 2.63
N CYS A 278 -5.87 -0.95 2.60
CA CYS A 278 -5.05 0.24 2.48
C CYS A 278 -5.38 1.01 1.18
N ALA A 279 -5.33 0.33 0.03
CA ALA A 279 -5.63 0.95 -1.28
C ALA A 279 -7.05 1.55 -1.29
N TRP A 280 -8.02 0.81 -0.73
CA TRP A 280 -9.38 1.27 -0.61
C TRP A 280 -9.54 2.44 0.37
N THR A 281 -8.76 2.50 1.44
CA THR A 281 -8.73 3.65 2.36
C THR A 281 -8.27 4.93 1.66
N ALA A 282 -7.31 4.83 0.73
CA ALA A 282 -6.92 5.97 -0.10
C ALA A 282 -8.10 6.48 -0.97
N ALA A 283 -8.78 5.57 -1.65
CA ALA A 283 -9.94 5.89 -2.48
C ALA A 283 -11.11 6.47 -1.67
N PHE A 284 -11.36 5.89 -0.50
CA PHE A 284 -12.40 6.35 0.43
C PHE A 284 -12.09 7.76 0.95
N TRP A 285 -10.83 8.04 1.31
CA TRP A 285 -10.44 9.37 1.78
C TRP A 285 -10.54 10.42 0.68
N GLU A 286 -10.09 10.10 -0.53
CA GLU A 286 -10.21 11.03 -1.64
C GLU A 286 -11.67 11.35 -1.97
N ARG A 287 -12.51 10.31 -2.03
CA ARG A 287 -13.92 10.48 -2.38
C ARG A 287 -14.70 11.26 -1.33
N HIS A 288 -14.49 10.97 -0.05
CA HIS A 288 -15.37 11.48 1.01
C HIS A 288 -14.76 12.62 1.83
N GLY A 289 -13.44 12.80 1.79
CA GLY A 289 -12.73 13.79 2.59
C GLY A 289 -13.14 13.78 4.05
N ASP A 290 -13.15 14.96 4.67
CA ASP A 290 -13.45 15.11 6.10
C ASP A 290 -14.89 14.74 6.47
N GLY A 291 -15.80 14.56 5.50
CA GLY A 291 -17.17 14.11 5.74
C GLY A 291 -17.23 12.70 6.33
N ARG A 292 -16.36 11.79 5.88
CA ARG A 292 -16.31 10.39 6.37
C ARG A 292 -14.94 9.96 6.87
N VAL A 293 -13.93 10.83 6.78
CA VAL A 293 -12.57 10.57 7.27
C VAL A 293 -12.20 11.62 8.31
N GLN A 294 -11.30 11.26 9.22
CA GLN A 294 -10.62 12.19 10.09
C GLN A 294 -9.11 11.92 10.05
N VAL A 295 -8.32 12.97 10.25
CA VAL A 295 -6.86 12.86 10.40
C VAL A 295 -6.51 12.95 11.88
N LEU A 296 -5.98 11.86 12.42
CA LEU A 296 -5.59 11.74 13.82
C LEU A 296 -4.15 12.21 14.03
N GLY A 297 -3.83 12.77 15.19
CA GLY A 297 -2.53 13.42 15.46
C GLY A 297 -2.52 14.92 15.16
N ARG A 298 -3.64 15.44 14.62
CA ARG A 298 -3.84 16.86 14.36
C ARG A 298 -5.23 17.28 14.85
N ASP A 299 -5.28 18.08 15.89
CA ASP A 299 -6.49 18.79 16.29
C ASP A 299 -6.30 20.28 15.97
N PRO A 300 -7.00 20.84 14.95
CA PRO A 300 -6.80 22.22 14.48
C PRO A 300 -6.97 23.32 15.55
N GLY A 301 -7.56 23.00 16.70
CA GLY A 301 -7.76 23.91 17.83
C GLY A 301 -6.87 23.63 19.04
N LEU A 302 -5.93 22.68 18.97
CA LEU A 302 -4.99 22.40 20.05
C LEU A 302 -3.55 22.64 19.59
N PRO A 303 -2.68 23.15 20.48
CA PRO A 303 -1.25 23.15 20.22
C PRO A 303 -0.76 21.73 19.91
N SER A 304 0.19 21.61 18.98
CA SER A 304 0.89 20.34 18.78
C SER A 304 1.62 19.95 20.06
N ASP A 305 1.66 18.66 20.38
CA ASP A 305 2.44 18.15 21.50
C ASP A 305 3.91 18.56 21.31
N PRO A 306 4.51 19.36 22.21
CA PRO A 306 5.90 19.77 22.07
C PRO A 306 6.89 18.59 22.06
N ALA A 307 6.49 17.44 22.60
CA ALA A 307 7.27 16.20 22.57
C ALA A 307 7.17 15.45 21.24
N GLU A 308 6.31 15.91 20.32
CA GLU A 308 6.10 15.34 19.00
C GLU A 308 6.03 16.47 17.94
N PRO A 309 7.16 17.15 17.69
CA PRO A 309 7.23 18.20 16.67
C PRO A 309 7.06 17.60 15.26
N PRO A 310 6.72 18.42 14.25
CA PRO A 310 6.95 18.04 12.86
C PRO A 310 8.42 17.64 12.62
N ASP A 311 8.66 16.79 11.63
CA ASP A 311 10.02 16.43 11.26
C ASP A 311 10.77 17.56 10.54
N GLU A 312 12.02 17.32 10.15
CA GLU A 312 12.88 18.32 9.48
C GLU A 312 12.30 18.85 8.17
N ALA A 313 11.42 18.09 7.50
CA ALA A 313 10.71 18.48 6.29
C ALA A 313 9.34 19.13 6.58
N GLY A 314 9.02 19.38 7.86
CA GLY A 314 7.75 19.95 8.30
C GLY A 314 6.57 18.97 8.30
N ARG A 315 6.82 17.67 8.10
CA ARG A 315 5.79 16.63 8.05
C ARG A 315 5.34 16.26 9.45
N ARG A 316 4.04 16.05 9.64
CA ARG A 316 3.44 15.73 10.94
C ARG A 316 3.15 14.24 11.09
N PRO A 317 3.33 13.64 12.27
CA PRO A 317 2.93 12.26 12.54
C PRO A 317 1.41 12.17 12.66
N VAL A 318 0.75 11.75 11.58
CA VAL A 318 -0.70 11.58 11.54
C VAL A 318 -1.12 10.19 11.07
N ILE A 319 -2.34 9.79 11.44
CA ILE A 319 -3.01 8.59 10.91
C ILE A 319 -4.31 9.03 10.26
N VAL A 320 -4.50 8.72 8.98
CA VAL A 320 -5.77 8.93 8.28
C VAL A 320 -6.71 7.76 8.60
N ALA A 321 -7.90 8.07 9.08
CA ALA A 321 -8.84 7.09 9.59
C ALA A 321 -10.28 7.39 9.15
N PRO A 322 -10.94 6.48 8.41
CA PRO A 322 -12.38 6.51 8.22
C PRO A 322 -13.11 6.57 9.56
N ALA A 323 -14.19 7.34 9.62
CA ALA A 323 -14.81 7.73 10.87
C ALA A 323 -16.33 7.89 10.77
N ARG A 324 -17.01 7.21 11.69
CA ARG A 324 -18.41 7.45 12.04
C ARG A 324 -18.56 8.73 12.85
N PRO A 325 -19.75 9.35 12.90
CA PRO A 325 -20.01 10.48 13.80
C PRO A 325 -19.63 10.18 15.27
N SER A 326 -19.91 8.97 15.77
CA SER A 326 -19.61 8.57 17.15
C SER A 326 -18.12 8.35 17.45
N GLN A 327 -17.26 8.33 16.44
CA GLN A 327 -15.80 8.20 16.57
C GLN A 327 -15.08 9.54 16.46
N ARG A 328 -15.81 10.61 16.16
CA ARG A 328 -15.24 11.95 16.09
C ARG A 328 -15.21 12.53 17.48
N ARG A 329 -14.22 13.39 17.74
CA ARG A 329 -14.19 14.18 18.96
C ARG A 329 -15.47 15.03 19.00
N HIS A 330 -16.23 14.92 20.10
CA HIS A 330 -17.25 15.91 20.39
C HIS A 330 -16.52 17.22 20.69
N LEU A 331 -16.61 18.18 19.76
CA LEU A 331 -16.34 19.56 20.09
C LEU A 331 -17.44 19.95 21.08
N GLY A 332 -17.11 19.94 22.38
CA GLY A 332 -18.00 20.49 23.38
C GLY A 332 -18.40 21.89 22.91
N ARG A 333 -19.71 22.17 22.95
CA ARG A 333 -20.24 23.52 22.76
C ARG A 333 -19.38 24.43 23.64
N LEU A 334 -18.61 25.32 23.01
CA LEU A 334 -18.20 26.55 23.69
C LEU A 334 -19.48 27.38 23.76
N ASP A 335 -20.34 27.04 24.72
CA ASP A 335 -21.42 27.94 25.12
C ASP A 335 -20.70 29.17 25.72
N GLY A 336 -20.91 30.31 25.06
CA GLY A 336 -20.32 31.60 25.41
C GLY A 336 -20.94 32.25 26.64
#